data_AF-A0A2U1QPN2-F1
#
_entry.id   AF-A0A2U1QPN2-F1
#
_cell.length_a   1.000
_cell.length_b   1.000
_cell.length_c   1.000
_cell.angle_alpha   90.00
_cell.angle_beta   90.00
_cell.angle_gamma   90.00
#
_symmetry.space_group_name_H-M   'P 1'
#
loop_
_entity.id
_entity.type
_entity.pdbx_description
1 polymer ?
#
loop_
_entity_poly.entity_id
_entity_poly.type
_entity_poly.pdbx_seq_one_letter_code
_entity_poly.pdbx_strand_id
1 'polypeptide(L)'
;MTPEEKNEYWRKYNEEKLLPLNESLINCALIADGAGALSELFAVKASFKLTSLTGLFTNLLNKASRFTVQSSKFDYFFGRVVTGNEHNIQRSAQNLADLTTLGIKTEKDLMRVFNKAWNSPIIQKIETSHGVSVIKSASVGKSGQAVQVSFFYKGGNMSLTPTISTIIPKL
;
A
#
# COMPACT_ATOMS: atom_id res chain seq x y z
N MET A 1 17.71 21.56 -15.19
CA MET A 1 16.37 21.32 -14.64
C MET A 1 16.41 21.60 -13.15
N THR A 2 15.62 22.56 -12.68
CA THR A 2 15.55 22.94 -11.26
C THR A 2 14.79 21.86 -10.44
N PRO A 3 14.89 21.87 -9.10
CA PRO A 3 14.09 20.99 -8.25
C PRO A 3 12.58 21.10 -8.50
N GLU A 4 12.09 22.31 -8.80
CA GLU A 4 10.68 22.58 -9.10
C GLU A 4 10.26 21.93 -10.42
N GLU A 5 11.06 22.07 -11.47
CA GLU A 5 10.81 21.45 -12.78
C GLU A 5 10.82 19.92 -12.69
N LYS A 6 11.67 19.34 -11.83
CA LYS A 6 11.69 17.91 -11.52
C LYS A 6 10.47 17.43 -10.75
N ASN A 7 10.04 18.18 -9.74
CA ASN A 7 8.84 17.83 -8.99
C ASN A 7 7.61 17.85 -9.89
N GLU A 8 7.53 18.83 -10.79
CA GLU A 8 6.47 18.89 -11.78
C GLU A 8 6.54 17.75 -12.81
N TYR A 9 7.75 17.36 -13.25
CA TYR A 9 7.93 16.18 -14.10
C TYR A 9 7.38 14.92 -13.45
N TRP A 10 7.76 14.64 -12.19
CA TRP A 10 7.28 13.45 -11.48
C TRP A 10 5.78 13.52 -11.15
N ARG A 11 5.23 14.72 -10.89
CA ARG A 11 3.78 14.91 -10.74
C ARG A 11 3.04 14.53 -12.03
N LYS A 12 3.47 15.04 -13.18
CA LYS A 12 2.86 14.74 -14.49
C LYS A 12 3.02 13.26 -14.86
N TYR A 13 4.20 12.68 -14.63
CA TYR A 13 4.43 11.24 -14.79
C TYR A 13 3.45 10.41 -13.96
N ASN A 14 3.21 10.80 -12.71
CA ASN A 14 2.23 10.13 -11.86
C ASN A 14 0.81 10.32 -12.39
N GLU A 15 0.40 11.52 -12.80
CA GLU A 15 -0.93 11.78 -13.36
C GLU A 15 -1.23 10.96 -14.62
N GLU A 16 -0.22 10.71 -15.47
CA GLU A 16 -0.36 9.86 -16.66
C GLU A 16 -0.42 8.35 -16.35
N LYS A 17 0.22 7.92 -15.26
CA LYS A 17 0.28 6.51 -14.84
C LYS A 17 -0.82 6.13 -13.85
N LEU A 18 -1.35 7.10 -13.12
CA LEU A 18 -2.59 6.99 -12.38
C LEU A 18 -3.68 6.76 -13.41
N LEU A 19 -4.25 5.55 -13.42
CA LEU A 19 -5.51 5.33 -14.14
C LEU A 19 -6.49 6.42 -13.66
N PRO A 20 -7.23 7.10 -14.57
CA PRO A 20 -8.33 7.94 -14.12
C PRO A 20 -9.17 7.08 -13.18
N LEU A 21 -9.55 7.64 -12.03
CA LEU A 21 -10.57 7.05 -11.17
C LEU A 21 -11.84 6.95 -12.02
N ASN A 22 -11.96 5.87 -12.79
CA ASN A 22 -13.20 5.54 -13.44
C ASN A 22 -14.14 5.15 -12.32
N GLU A 23 -15.36 5.67 -12.39
CA GLU A 23 -16.43 5.40 -11.44
C GLU A 23 -16.80 3.90 -11.35
N SER A 24 -16.10 3.01 -12.07
CA SER A 24 -16.30 1.56 -11.99
C SER A 24 -15.78 0.92 -10.70
N LEU A 25 -14.93 1.60 -9.91
CA LEU A 25 -14.58 1.13 -8.55
C LEU A 25 -15.70 1.32 -7.52
N ILE A 26 -16.78 2.02 -7.86
CA ILE A 26 -17.99 2.08 -7.01
C ILE A 26 -18.79 0.76 -7.13
N ASN A 27 -18.54 -0.07 -8.15
CA ASN A 27 -19.34 -1.27 -8.40
C ASN A 27 -18.76 -2.58 -7.81
N CYS A 28 -17.85 -2.51 -6.83
CA CYS A 28 -17.40 -3.69 -6.08
C CYS A 28 -18.26 -4.03 -4.85
N ALA A 29 -19.43 -3.40 -4.69
CA ALA A 29 -20.29 -3.59 -3.51
C ALA A 29 -21.48 -4.54 -3.69
N LEU A 30 -21.75 -5.11 -4.87
CA LEU A 30 -23.03 -5.80 -5.06
C LEU A 30 -23.01 -7.02 -5.99
N ILE A 31 -22.16 -8.02 -5.73
CA ILE A 31 -22.46 -9.39 -6.17
C ILE A 31 -22.00 -10.37 -5.09
N ALA A 32 -22.88 -10.62 -4.12
CA ALA A 32 -22.94 -11.87 -3.38
C ALA A 32 -24.41 -12.07 -2.96
N ASP A 33 -24.97 -13.20 -3.35
CA ASP A 33 -26.38 -13.57 -3.27
C ASP A 33 -27.04 -13.34 -1.91
N GLY A 34 -28.30 -12.90 -1.97
CA GLY A 34 -29.18 -12.81 -0.81
C GLY A 34 -30.42 -11.99 -1.12
N ALA A 35 -31.39 -12.60 -1.79
CA ALA A 35 -32.72 -12.03 -1.96
C ALA A 35 -33.34 -11.66 -0.60
N GLY A 36 -33.74 -10.39 -0.44
CA GLY A 36 -34.60 -9.96 0.66
C GLY A 36 -34.07 -8.85 1.56
N ALA A 37 -33.76 -7.66 1.02
CA ALA A 37 -33.75 -6.40 1.78
C ALA A 37 -33.59 -5.19 0.83
N LEU A 38 -34.59 -4.89 -0.02
CA LEU A 38 -34.51 -3.79 -0.99
C LEU A 38 -35.51 -2.65 -0.74
N SER A 39 -35.99 -2.45 0.50
CA SER A 39 -36.99 -1.40 0.76
C SER A 39 -36.52 -0.24 1.63
N GLU A 40 -35.34 -0.27 2.24
CA GLU A 40 -34.93 0.79 3.19
C GLU A 40 -33.66 1.58 2.79
N LEU A 41 -32.98 1.23 1.70
CA LEU A 41 -31.72 1.87 1.31
C LEU A 41 -31.85 3.08 0.37
N PHE A 42 -33.05 3.66 0.23
CA PHE A 42 -33.24 4.91 -0.53
C PHE A 42 -33.48 6.15 0.34
N ALA A 43 -33.52 6.00 1.67
CA ALA A 43 -33.77 7.12 2.59
C ALA A 43 -32.51 7.81 3.14
N VAL A 44 -31.30 7.35 2.82
CA VAL A 44 -30.05 7.97 3.31
C VAL A 44 -29.30 8.62 2.15
N LYS A 45 -29.97 9.51 1.42
CA LYS A 45 -29.36 10.38 0.40
C LYS A 45 -28.83 11.70 0.94
N ALA A 46 -28.83 11.92 2.25
CA ALA A 46 -28.25 13.10 2.88
C ALA A 46 -27.53 12.70 4.17
N SER A 47 -26.28 13.15 4.31
CA SER A 47 -25.46 13.01 5.52
C SER A 47 -24.70 11.69 5.72
N PHE A 48 -24.00 11.19 4.69
CA PHE A 48 -22.81 10.36 4.94
C PHE A 48 -21.59 11.28 5.02
N LYS A 49 -21.29 11.76 6.23
CA LYS A 49 -20.00 12.38 6.55
C LYS A 49 -18.93 11.32 6.26
N LEU A 50 -18.25 11.48 5.14
CA LEU A 50 -17.15 10.64 4.62
C LEU A 50 -15.89 10.76 5.48
N THR A 51 -16.00 10.57 6.79
CA THR A 51 -14.89 10.73 7.75
C THR A 51 -14.64 9.51 8.63
N SER A 52 -15.37 8.40 8.48
CA SER A 52 -15.17 7.24 9.38
C SER A 52 -15.00 5.86 8.72
N LEU A 53 -14.94 5.76 7.39
CA LEU A 53 -14.61 4.47 6.75
C LEU A 53 -13.13 4.10 6.89
N THR A 54 -12.22 5.08 7.03
CA THR A 54 -10.80 4.84 7.32
C THR A 54 -10.57 4.28 8.74
N GLY A 55 -11.43 4.62 9.71
CA GLY A 55 -11.31 4.16 11.11
C GLY A 55 -11.96 2.79 11.40
N LEU A 56 -12.83 2.31 10.52
CA LEU A 56 -13.49 1.02 10.69
C LEU A 56 -12.66 -0.15 10.11
N PHE A 57 -11.86 0.09 9.06
CA PHE A 57 -10.92 -0.92 8.55
C PHE A 57 -9.73 -1.16 9.49
N THR A 58 -9.30 -0.15 10.27
CA THR A 58 -8.18 -0.29 11.21
C THR A 58 -8.54 -1.15 12.43
N ASN A 59 -9.80 -1.12 12.89
CA ASN A 59 -10.21 -1.85 14.10
C ASN A 59 -10.62 -3.31 13.83
N LEU A 60 -11.12 -3.66 12.64
CA LEU A 60 -11.55 -5.04 12.34
C LEU A 60 -10.39 -5.98 11.95
N LEU A 61 -9.21 -5.44 11.67
CA LEU A 61 -7.98 -6.20 11.38
C LEU A 61 -7.08 -6.40 12.61
N ASN A 62 -7.49 -5.90 13.79
CA ASN A 62 -6.69 -5.92 15.03
C ASN A 62 -6.77 -7.26 15.79
N LYS A 63 -6.87 -8.37 15.06
CA LYS A 63 -6.56 -9.71 15.57
C LYS A 63 -5.05 -9.88 15.46
N ALA A 64 -4.31 -9.40 16.48
CA ALA A 64 -2.84 -9.47 16.62
C ALA A 64 -2.09 -9.44 15.27
N SER A 65 -2.11 -8.30 14.58
CA SER A 65 -1.45 -8.20 13.28
C SER A 65 0.06 -8.46 13.43
N ARG A 66 0.60 -9.35 12.60
CA ARG A 66 2.01 -9.82 12.69
C ARG A 66 3.03 -8.73 12.34
N PHE A 67 2.55 -7.64 11.78
CA PHE A 67 3.26 -6.41 11.45
C PHE A 67 2.24 -5.26 11.43
N THR A 68 2.75 -4.02 11.40
CA THR A 68 1.95 -2.81 11.21
C THR A 68 2.37 -2.06 9.95
N VAL A 69 1.46 -1.27 9.37
CA VAL A 69 1.75 -0.36 8.27
C VAL A 69 1.16 0.99 8.63
N GLN A 70 1.96 2.04 8.59
CA GLN A 70 1.45 3.40 8.81
C GLN A 70 0.64 3.82 7.58
N SER A 71 -0.49 4.51 7.77
CA SER A 71 -1.34 4.92 6.65
C SER A 71 -0.60 5.75 5.59
N SER A 72 0.30 6.64 6.03
CA SER A 72 1.15 7.45 5.14
C SER A 72 2.13 6.64 4.28
N LYS A 73 2.41 5.38 4.63
CA LYS A 73 3.22 4.49 3.80
C LYS A 73 2.46 4.03 2.56
N PHE A 74 1.14 3.90 2.62
CA PHE A 74 0.36 3.60 1.42
C PHE A 74 0.43 4.75 0.41
N ASP A 75 0.41 5.99 0.87
CA ASP A 75 0.61 7.14 -0.01
C ASP A 75 1.98 7.09 -0.71
N TYR A 76 3.02 6.67 0.02
CA TYR A 76 4.35 6.45 -0.55
C TYR A 76 4.44 5.24 -1.49
N PHE A 77 3.71 4.14 -1.22
CA PHE A 77 3.73 2.97 -2.09
C PHE A 77 2.93 3.19 -3.38
N PHE A 78 1.85 3.99 -3.31
CA PHE A 78 0.95 4.24 -4.43
C PHE A 78 1.17 5.60 -5.11
N GLY A 79 2.39 6.16 -5.05
CA GLY A 79 2.74 7.32 -5.89
C GLY A 79 2.14 8.65 -5.44
N ARG A 80 1.51 8.73 -4.26
CA ARG A 80 0.79 9.93 -3.79
C ARG A 80 1.70 10.94 -3.08
N VAL A 81 2.93 10.56 -2.73
CA VAL A 81 3.94 11.50 -2.24
C VAL A 81 4.51 12.29 -3.42
N VAL A 82 4.12 13.57 -3.53
CA VAL A 82 4.50 14.48 -4.63
C VAL A 82 5.21 15.75 -4.17
N THR A 83 5.45 15.91 -2.87
CA THR A 83 6.15 17.06 -2.28
C THR A 83 7.20 16.60 -1.26
N GLY A 84 8.13 17.49 -0.92
CA GLY A 84 9.19 17.24 0.05
C GLY A 84 10.47 16.70 -0.59
N ASN A 85 11.07 15.67 0.00
CA ASN A 85 12.36 15.14 -0.43
C ASN A 85 12.27 14.50 -1.83
N GLU A 86 13.11 14.95 -2.77
CA GLU A 86 13.14 14.51 -4.18
C GLU A 86 13.26 12.98 -4.33
N HIS A 87 14.10 12.35 -3.50
CA HIS A 87 14.28 10.90 -3.53
C HIS A 87 12.99 10.15 -3.16
N ASN A 88 12.23 10.67 -2.21
CA ASN A 88 10.98 10.05 -1.79
C ASN A 88 9.89 10.20 -2.85
N ILE A 89 9.82 11.36 -3.51
CA ILE A 89 8.89 11.60 -4.62
C ILE A 89 9.17 10.63 -5.77
N GLN A 90 10.43 10.53 -6.19
CA GLN A 90 10.85 9.63 -7.25
C GLN A 90 10.56 8.16 -6.91
N ARG A 91 10.88 7.72 -5.70
CA ARG A 91 10.63 6.33 -5.27
C ARG A 91 9.15 6.03 -5.16
N SER A 92 8.35 6.99 -4.72
CA SER A 92 6.89 6.88 -4.66
C SER A 92 6.30 6.67 -6.05
N ALA A 93 6.71 7.50 -7.03
CA ALA A 93 6.33 7.36 -8.43
C ALA A 93 6.72 6.00 -9.02
N GLN A 94 7.96 5.56 -8.77
CA GLN A 94 8.44 4.28 -9.25
C GLN A 94 7.69 3.09 -8.64
N ASN A 95 7.41 3.14 -7.34
CA ASN A 95 6.59 2.11 -6.68
C ASN A 95 5.23 1.97 -7.35
N LEU A 96 4.55 3.08 -7.68
CA LEU A 96 3.26 3.04 -8.36
C LEU A 96 3.38 2.36 -9.73
N ALA A 97 4.36 2.74 -10.54
CA ALA A 97 4.57 2.16 -11.88
C ALA A 97 4.84 0.64 -11.81
N ASP A 98 5.72 0.22 -10.91
CA ASP A 98 6.11 -1.18 -10.77
C ASP A 98 4.97 -2.01 -10.17
N LEU A 99 4.30 -1.53 -9.12
CA LEU A 99 3.14 -2.20 -8.54
C LEU A 99 2.00 -2.36 -9.55
N THR A 100 1.76 -1.33 -10.38
CA THR A 100 0.77 -1.40 -11.46
C THR A 100 1.14 -2.48 -12.48
N THR A 101 2.42 -2.59 -12.83
CA THR A 101 2.94 -3.63 -13.74
C THR A 101 2.78 -5.04 -13.15
N LEU A 102 2.92 -5.17 -11.83
CA LEU A 102 2.67 -6.41 -11.08
C LEU A 102 1.18 -6.69 -10.82
N GLY A 103 0.28 -5.80 -11.25
CA GLY A 103 -1.17 -5.94 -11.05
C GLY A 103 -1.65 -5.63 -9.63
N ILE A 104 -0.83 -5.00 -8.80
CA ILE A 104 -1.15 -4.61 -7.42
C ILE A 104 -1.70 -3.18 -7.46
N LYS A 105 -3.02 -3.04 -7.40
CA LYS A 105 -3.70 -1.74 -7.61
C LYS A 105 -4.34 -1.16 -6.36
N THR A 106 -4.58 -2.00 -5.35
CA THR A 106 -5.27 -1.61 -4.13
C THR A 106 -4.45 -1.90 -2.88
N GLU A 107 -4.74 -1.18 -1.80
CA GLU A 107 -4.13 -1.44 -0.48
C GLU A 107 -4.39 -2.89 -0.03
N LYS A 108 -5.58 -3.44 -0.34
CA LYS A 108 -5.92 -4.84 -0.07
C LYS A 108 -4.99 -5.81 -0.80
N ASP A 109 -4.66 -5.55 -2.07
CA ASP A 109 -3.71 -6.36 -2.83
C ASP A 109 -2.34 -6.34 -2.18
N LEU A 110 -1.87 -5.14 -1.84
CA LEU A 110 -0.56 -4.95 -1.23
C LEU A 110 -0.49 -5.61 0.16
N MET A 111 -1.56 -5.56 0.94
CA MET A 111 -1.66 -6.27 2.23
C MET A 111 -1.59 -7.79 2.06
N ARG A 112 -2.14 -8.37 0.97
CA ARG A 112 -1.96 -9.80 0.66
C ARG A 112 -0.49 -10.13 0.38
N VAL A 113 0.21 -9.26 -0.34
CA VAL A 113 1.65 -9.39 -0.61
C VAL A 113 2.46 -9.33 0.69
N PHE A 114 2.15 -8.40 1.59
CA PHE A 114 2.81 -8.29 2.89
C PHE A 114 2.64 -9.55 3.74
N ASN A 115 1.42 -10.09 3.78
CA ASN A 115 1.16 -11.36 4.47
C ASN A 115 1.91 -12.53 3.83
N LYS A 116 1.98 -12.58 2.49
CA LYS A 116 2.77 -13.60 1.79
C LYS A 116 4.26 -13.49 2.15
N ALA A 117 4.82 -12.28 2.09
CA ALA A 117 6.23 -12.03 2.39
C ALA A 117 6.57 -12.35 3.85
N TRP A 118 5.67 -12.05 4.79
CA TRP A 118 5.87 -12.38 6.21
C TRP A 118 6.16 -13.86 6.44
N ASN A 119 5.47 -14.74 5.71
CA ASN A 119 5.62 -16.19 5.82
C ASN A 119 6.81 -16.73 5.00
N SER A 120 7.50 -15.90 4.23
CA SER A 120 8.66 -16.30 3.44
C SER A 120 9.95 -16.30 4.29
N PRO A 121 11.00 -17.02 3.83
CA PRO A 121 12.33 -16.94 4.43
C PRO A 121 12.89 -15.52 4.40
N ILE A 122 13.80 -15.24 5.34
CA ILE A 122 14.58 -14.00 5.36
C ILE A 122 15.58 -14.06 4.22
N ILE A 123 15.64 -13.01 3.41
CA ILE A 123 16.60 -12.87 2.31
C ILE A 123 17.78 -12.03 2.75
N GLN A 124 17.50 -10.99 3.54
CA GLN A 124 18.52 -10.09 4.03
C GLN A 124 18.12 -9.52 5.38
N LYS A 125 19.11 -9.27 6.23
CA LYS A 125 18.97 -8.52 7.48
C LYS A 125 19.90 -7.32 7.40
N ILE A 126 19.39 -6.14 7.74
CA ILE A 126 20.15 -4.89 7.76
C ILE A 126 20.04 -4.32 9.16
N GLU A 127 21.17 -4.14 9.83
CA GLU A 127 21.24 -3.58 11.17
C GLU A 127 21.79 -2.16 11.11
N THR A 128 21.15 -1.26 11.83
CA THR A 128 21.52 0.16 11.92
C THR A 128 21.43 0.61 13.37
N SER A 129 21.98 1.78 13.69
CA SER A 129 21.85 2.39 15.02
C SER A 129 20.39 2.61 15.46
N HIS A 130 19.45 2.67 14.52
CA HIS A 130 18.02 2.90 14.80
C HIS A 130 17.22 1.61 15.00
N GLY A 131 17.75 0.47 14.53
CA GLY A 131 17.07 -0.82 14.61
C GLY A 131 17.43 -1.76 13.47
N VAL A 132 16.64 -2.83 13.33
CA VAL A 132 16.89 -3.95 12.42
C VAL A 132 15.80 -4.01 11.37
N SER A 133 16.17 -4.02 10.09
CA SER A 133 15.27 -4.31 8.98
C SER A 133 15.47 -5.75 8.51
N VAL A 134 14.38 -6.51 8.46
CA VAL A 134 14.36 -7.86 7.89
C VAL A 134 13.65 -7.79 6.54
N ILE A 135 14.35 -8.17 5.48
CA ILE A 135 13.83 -8.18 4.12
C ILE A 135 13.40 -9.59 3.76
N LYS A 136 12.15 -9.71 3.32
CA LYS A 136 11.56 -10.97 2.81
C LYS A 136 10.92 -10.71 1.46
N SER A 137 10.77 -11.74 0.62
CA SER A 137 10.20 -11.60 -0.72
C SER A 137 8.91 -12.39 -0.87
N ALA A 138 7.90 -11.76 -1.46
CA ALA A 138 6.69 -12.41 -1.93
C ALA A 138 6.67 -12.45 -3.45
N SER A 139 6.63 -13.64 -4.04
CA SER A 139 6.39 -13.77 -5.48
C SER A 139 4.96 -13.28 -5.83
N VAL A 140 4.84 -12.52 -6.92
CA VAL A 140 3.58 -11.92 -7.38
C VAL A 140 3.45 -12.10 -8.89
N GLY A 141 2.81 -13.18 -9.34
CA GLY A 141 2.60 -13.44 -10.76
C GLY A 141 3.59 -14.45 -11.35
N LYS A 142 4.20 -14.10 -12.48
CA LYS A 142 5.05 -15.00 -13.28
C LYS A 142 6.44 -15.20 -12.63
N SER A 143 7.20 -16.18 -13.14
CA SER A 143 8.58 -16.43 -12.68
C SER A 143 9.41 -15.14 -12.74
N GLY A 144 10.15 -14.84 -11.67
CA GLY A 144 10.95 -13.62 -11.53
C GLY A 144 10.23 -12.44 -10.86
N GLN A 145 8.90 -12.36 -10.96
CA GLN A 145 8.13 -11.26 -10.39
C GLN A 145 7.92 -11.43 -8.89
N ALA A 146 8.33 -10.41 -8.13
CA ALA A 146 8.24 -10.43 -6.68
C ALA A 146 8.18 -9.02 -6.08
N VAL A 147 7.78 -8.94 -4.82
CA VAL A 147 7.92 -7.74 -4.01
C VAL A 147 8.75 -8.10 -2.79
N GLN A 148 9.90 -7.44 -2.64
CA GLN A 148 10.65 -7.49 -1.41
C GLN A 148 10.07 -6.48 -0.42
N VAL A 149 9.82 -6.92 0.80
CA VAL A 149 9.17 -6.15 1.86
C VAL A 149 10.14 -6.04 3.03
N SER A 150 10.35 -4.83 3.51
CA SER A 150 11.22 -4.56 4.67
C SER A 150 10.38 -4.42 5.94
N PHE A 151 10.58 -5.35 6.86
CA PHE A 151 9.99 -5.37 8.19
C PHE A 151 10.96 -4.77 9.20
N PHE A 152 10.67 -3.56 9.67
CA PHE A 152 11.54 -2.81 10.57
C PHE A 152 11.18 -3.04 12.05
N TYR A 153 12.16 -3.52 12.81
CA TYR A 153 12.12 -3.69 14.26
C TYR A 153 12.85 -2.52 14.92
N LYS A 154 12.08 -1.62 15.51
CA LYS A 154 12.59 -0.43 16.18
C LYS A 154 13.52 -0.82 17.34
N GLY A 155 14.68 -0.18 17.43
CA GLY A 155 15.67 -0.46 18.47
C GLY A 155 16.27 -1.87 18.39
N GLY A 156 16.04 -2.60 17.30
CA GLY A 156 16.55 -3.95 17.09
C GLY A 156 15.86 -5.05 17.89
N ASN A 157 14.80 -4.71 18.63
CA ASN A 157 14.06 -5.69 19.41
C ASN A 157 13.15 -6.53 18.50
N MET A 158 13.60 -7.73 18.15
CA MET A 158 12.88 -8.67 17.28
C MET A 158 11.68 -9.34 17.96
N SER A 159 11.43 -9.13 19.26
CA SER A 159 10.21 -9.58 19.93
C SER A 159 9.03 -8.63 19.76
N LEU A 160 9.27 -7.41 19.26
CA LEU A 160 8.21 -6.44 18.96
C LEU A 160 7.58 -6.69 17.60
N THR A 161 6.32 -6.27 17.45
CA THR A 161 5.65 -6.23 16.14
C THR A 161 6.37 -5.23 15.22
N PRO A 162 6.92 -5.68 14.08
CA PRO A 162 7.63 -4.79 13.17
C PRO A 162 6.68 -3.90 12.37
N THR A 163 7.19 -2.79 11.87
CA THR A 163 6.48 -1.92 10.94
C THR A 163 7.04 -2.07 9.53
N ILE A 164 6.18 -2.08 8.51
CA ILE A 164 6.62 -2.07 7.12
C ILE A 164 7.17 -0.69 6.78
N SER A 165 8.45 -0.65 6.42
CA SER A 165 9.17 0.61 6.18
C SER A 165 9.29 0.95 4.70
N THR A 166 9.50 -0.06 3.85
CA THR A 166 9.67 0.10 2.39
C THR A 166 9.33 -1.20 1.63
N ILE A 167 9.18 -1.06 0.31
CA ILE A 167 9.03 -2.15 -0.65
C ILE A 167 10.04 -1.99 -1.79
N ILE A 168 10.41 -3.11 -2.40
CA ILE A 168 11.19 -3.14 -3.63
C ILE A 168 10.50 -4.11 -4.59
N PRO A 169 9.66 -3.61 -5.50
CA PRO A 169 9.14 -4.39 -6.61
C PRO A 169 10.29 -4.95 -7.48
N LYS A 170 10.11 -6.18 -7.97
CA LYS A 170 11.01 -6.88 -8.88
C LYS A 170 10.17 -7.35 -10.07
N LEU A 171 10.48 -6.82 -11.24
CA LEU A 171 9.81 -7.11 -12.52
C LEU A 171 10.53 -8.21 -13.29
#